data_AF-A0A840Q907-F1
#
_entry.id   AF-A0A840Q907-F1
#
_cell.length_a   1.000
_cell.length_b   1.000
_cell.length_c   1.000
_cell.angle_alpha   90.00
_cell.angle_beta   90.00
_cell.angle_gamma   90.00
#
_symmetry.space_group_name_H-M   'P 1'
#
loop_
_entity.id
_entity.type
_entity.pdbx_description
1 polymer ?
#
loop_
_entity_poly.entity_id
_entity_poly.type
_entity_poly.pdbx_seq_one_letter_code
_entity_poly.pdbx_strand_id
1 'polypeptide(L)'
;MTEPIAHAAGRFEIAGKKVARLGFGAMRLTGLGVWGEPDDRDECVRVVRRAVELGVQLIDTADSYGPHISEEIIREAIHPYPDDVLIATKAGLTRNGPDVIETDQGMVRLGPKAWPPVDARNTCGSRP
;
A
#
# COMPACT_ATOMS: atom_id res chain seq x y z
N MET A 1 -20.65 24.00 5.81
CA MET A 1 -19.50 23.14 5.45
C MET A 1 -20.07 21.81 5.00
N THR A 2 -19.81 21.40 3.76
CA THR A 2 -20.17 20.06 3.27
C THR A 2 -19.38 19.01 4.03
N GLU A 3 -20.05 17.94 4.42
CA GLU A 3 -19.39 16.79 5.06
C GLU A 3 -18.38 16.15 4.08
N PRO A 4 -17.17 15.78 4.53
CA PRO A 4 -16.20 15.08 3.68
C PRO A 4 -16.80 13.80 3.08
N ILE A 5 -16.49 13.52 1.81
CA ILE A 5 -17.14 12.44 1.04
C ILE A 5 -16.98 11.08 1.71
N ALA A 6 -15.85 10.82 2.37
CA ALA A 6 -15.61 9.55 3.06
C ALA A 6 -16.57 9.32 4.24
N HIS A 7 -17.07 10.37 4.88
CA HIS A 7 -17.98 10.24 6.01
C HIS A 7 -19.40 9.87 5.59
N ALA A 8 -19.77 10.07 4.32
CA ALA A 8 -21.05 9.61 3.78
C ALA A 8 -21.22 8.08 3.90
N ALA A 9 -20.11 7.33 4.00
CA ALA A 9 -20.12 5.89 4.30
C ALA A 9 -20.43 5.57 5.77
N GLY A 10 -20.61 6.57 6.64
CA GLY A 10 -20.78 6.43 8.09
C GLY A 10 -19.46 6.29 8.83
N ARG A 11 -19.55 6.07 10.15
CA ARG A 11 -18.39 5.97 11.06
C ARG A 11 -18.47 4.72 11.93
N PHE A 12 -17.32 4.25 12.39
CA PHE A 12 -17.22 3.13 13.33
C PHE A 12 -16.05 3.32 14.30
N GLU A 13 -16.04 2.55 15.39
CA GLU A 13 -14.97 2.56 16.37
C GLU A 13 -14.00 1.40 16.14
N ILE A 14 -12.70 1.70 16.20
CA ILE A 14 -11.62 0.74 16.12
C ILE A 14 -10.44 1.24 16.96
N ALA A 15 -9.84 0.37 17.77
CA ALA A 15 -8.73 0.71 18.66
C ALA A 15 -8.97 1.98 19.52
N GLY A 16 -10.21 2.19 19.96
CA GLY A 16 -10.61 3.37 20.76
C GLY A 16 -10.74 4.68 19.97
N LYS A 17 -10.68 4.65 18.63
CA LYS A 17 -10.85 5.81 17.75
C LYS A 17 -12.08 5.67 16.86
N LYS A 18 -12.82 6.78 16.67
CA LYS A 18 -13.96 6.85 15.77
C LYS A 18 -13.51 7.37 14.39
N VAL A 19 -13.55 6.50 13.38
CA VAL A 19 -13.08 6.81 12.02
C VAL A 19 -14.18 6.64 10.98
N ALA A 20 -14.00 7.23 9.79
CA ALA A 20 -14.85 6.98 8.62
C ALA A 20 -14.81 5.48 8.24
N ARG A 21 -15.93 4.94 7.79
CA ARG A 21 -16.03 3.54 7.33
C ARG A 21 -15.28 3.28 6.02
N LEU A 22 -15.08 4.32 5.21
CA LEU A 22 -14.24 4.25 4.01
C LEU A 22 -12.78 4.48 4.40
N GLY A 23 -11.95 3.44 4.19
CA GLY A 23 -10.50 3.49 4.37
C GLY A 23 -9.74 3.54 3.05
N PHE A 24 -8.42 3.76 3.14
CA PHE A 24 -7.50 3.70 2.01
C PHE A 24 -6.53 2.52 2.17
N GLY A 25 -6.57 1.58 1.23
CA GLY A 25 -5.65 0.45 1.16
C GLY A 25 -4.39 0.80 0.37
N ALA A 26 -3.23 0.76 1.01
CA ALA A 26 -1.97 1.27 0.48
C ALA A 26 -1.12 0.26 -0.30
N MET A 27 -1.60 -0.99 -0.49
CA MET A 27 -0.85 -2.04 -1.19
C MET A 27 -0.36 -1.63 -2.58
N ARG A 28 -1.11 -0.78 -3.29
CA ARG A 28 -0.80 -0.31 -4.66
C ARG A 28 0.02 0.97 -4.73
N LEU A 29 0.51 1.49 -3.60
CA LEU A 29 1.55 2.53 -3.59
C LEU A 29 2.93 1.98 -3.98
N THR A 30 3.03 0.68 -4.20
CA THR A 30 4.28 -0.03 -4.47
C THR A 30 4.37 -0.44 -5.93
N GLY A 31 5.55 -0.87 -6.36
CA GLY A 31 5.78 -1.30 -7.71
C GLY A 31 5.03 -2.56 -8.12
N LEU A 32 5.31 -3.01 -9.36
CA LEU A 32 4.66 -4.17 -9.95
C LEU A 32 4.75 -5.39 -9.01
N GLY A 33 3.62 -6.05 -8.85
CA GLY A 33 3.49 -7.19 -7.94
C GLY A 33 3.72 -6.92 -6.47
N VAL A 34 3.55 -5.66 -6.05
CA VAL A 34 3.68 -5.21 -4.67
C VAL A 34 5.15 -5.20 -4.20
N TRP A 35 6.08 -5.03 -5.15
CA TRP A 35 7.52 -5.04 -4.92
C TRP A 35 8.17 -3.73 -5.36
N GLY A 36 9.09 -3.27 -4.54
CA GLY A 36 9.91 -2.09 -4.77
C GLY A 36 9.11 -0.80 -4.88
N GLU A 37 9.81 0.19 -5.42
CA GLU A 37 9.29 1.51 -5.74
C GLU A 37 8.19 1.44 -6.81
N PRO A 38 7.16 2.29 -6.72
CA PRO A 38 6.27 2.55 -7.84
C PRO A 38 7.00 3.28 -8.97
N ASP A 39 6.45 3.23 -10.18
CA ASP A 39 6.99 3.97 -11.34
C ASP A 39 6.93 5.49 -11.15
N ASP A 40 5.92 5.98 -10.40
CA ASP A 40 5.73 7.40 -10.07
C ASP A 40 5.42 7.54 -8.56
N ARG A 41 6.46 7.84 -7.78
CA ARG A 41 6.34 8.04 -6.32
C ARG A 41 5.58 9.32 -5.99
N ASP A 42 5.77 10.39 -6.77
CA ASP A 42 5.10 11.68 -6.53
C ASP A 42 3.58 11.54 -6.68
N GLU A 43 3.12 10.75 -7.67
CA GLU A 43 1.70 10.44 -7.81
C GLU A 43 1.19 9.63 -6.62
N CYS A 44 1.94 8.64 -6.13
CA CYS A 44 1.56 7.87 -4.94
C CYS A 44 1.41 8.79 -3.71
N VAL A 45 2.34 9.74 -3.52
CA VAL A 45 2.26 10.76 -2.48
C VAL A 45 1.02 11.64 -2.66
N ARG A 46 0.73 12.10 -3.88
CA ARG A 46 -0.49 12.90 -4.18
C ARG A 46 -1.77 12.12 -3.86
N VAL A 47 -1.84 10.84 -4.18
CA VAL A 47 -2.99 9.98 -3.89
C VAL A 47 -3.22 9.87 -2.38
N VAL A 48 -2.18 9.64 -1.59
CA VAL A 48 -2.31 9.56 -0.11
C VAL A 48 -2.81 10.88 0.46
N ARG A 49 -2.23 12.01 0.04
CA ARG A 49 -2.70 13.35 0.47
C ARG A 49 -4.15 13.56 0.10
N ARG A 50 -4.52 13.21 -1.14
CA ARG A 50 -5.89 13.38 -1.63
C ARG A 50 -6.89 12.52 -0.85
N ALA A 51 -6.53 11.30 -0.47
CA ALA A 51 -7.39 10.46 0.36
C ALA A 51 -7.73 11.13 1.70
N VAL A 52 -6.71 11.69 2.37
CA VAL A 52 -6.91 12.42 3.64
C VAL A 52 -7.74 13.69 3.43
N GLU A 53 -7.49 14.47 2.37
CA GLU A 53 -8.30 15.65 2.01
C GLU A 53 -9.79 15.31 1.80
N LEU A 54 -10.08 14.10 1.30
CA LEU A 54 -11.44 13.60 1.08
C LEU A 54 -12.10 13.05 2.37
N GLY A 55 -11.41 13.12 3.51
CA GLY A 55 -11.90 12.70 4.83
C GLY A 55 -11.65 11.23 5.15
N VAL A 56 -10.75 10.54 4.42
CA VAL A 56 -10.31 9.21 4.83
C VAL A 56 -9.50 9.32 6.11
N GLN A 57 -9.93 8.56 7.12
CA GLN A 57 -9.31 8.55 8.45
C GLN A 57 -8.65 7.22 8.79
N LEU A 58 -8.79 6.20 7.95
CA LEU A 58 -8.18 4.88 8.14
C LEU A 58 -7.29 4.54 6.94
N ILE A 59 -5.99 4.40 7.17
CA ILE A 59 -5.02 3.97 6.16
C ILE A 59 -4.53 2.57 6.52
N ASP A 60 -4.74 1.61 5.64
CA ASP A 60 -4.29 0.23 5.78
C ASP A 60 -2.99 0.01 4.98
N THR A 61 -1.94 -0.42 5.67
CA THR A 61 -0.60 -0.68 5.10
C THR A 61 0.00 -1.96 5.70
N ALA A 62 1.22 -2.30 5.30
CA ALA A 62 2.00 -3.39 5.87
C ALA A 62 3.50 -3.18 5.61
N ASP A 63 4.33 -3.67 6.53
CA ASP A 63 5.78 -3.75 6.38
C ASP A 63 6.18 -4.50 5.09
N SER A 64 5.40 -5.51 4.71
CA SER A 64 5.67 -6.36 3.54
C SER A 64 5.38 -5.70 2.19
N TYR A 65 4.71 -4.55 2.16
CA TYR A 65 4.38 -3.84 0.92
C TYR A 65 5.61 -3.05 0.44
N GLY A 66 6.24 -3.50 -0.65
CA GLY A 66 7.51 -2.95 -1.12
C GLY A 66 8.65 -3.97 -1.04
N PRO A 67 9.08 -4.48 0.12
CA PRO A 67 8.82 -4.11 1.52
C PRO A 67 9.16 -2.65 1.88
N HIS A 68 8.58 -2.16 2.98
CA HIS A 68 8.75 -0.84 3.60
C HIS A 68 8.31 0.38 2.75
N ILE A 69 8.32 0.28 1.42
CA ILE A 69 8.01 1.38 0.48
C ILE A 69 6.65 2.03 0.76
N SER A 70 5.61 1.24 1.03
CA SER A 70 4.28 1.76 1.31
C SER A 70 4.27 2.69 2.54
N GLU A 71 4.97 2.28 3.61
CA GLU A 71 5.06 3.06 4.85
C GLU A 71 5.93 4.31 4.69
N GLU A 72 6.99 4.23 3.89
CA GLU A 72 7.81 5.39 3.54
C GLU A 72 7.02 6.44 2.76
N ILE A 73 6.22 6.02 1.77
CA ILE A 73 5.36 6.93 0.99
C ILE A 73 4.29 7.56 1.89
N ILE A 74 3.66 6.79 2.78
CA ILE A 74 2.68 7.35 3.73
C ILE A 74 3.36 8.38 4.63
N ARG A 75 4.56 8.08 5.16
CA ARG A 75 5.33 9.04 5.96
C ARG A 75 5.64 10.30 5.17
N GLU A 76 6.14 10.19 3.95
CA GLU A 76 6.45 11.34 3.09
C GLU A 76 5.20 12.19 2.78
N ALA A 77 4.06 11.53 2.57
CA ALA A 77 2.84 12.21 2.19
C ALA A 77 2.23 13.04 3.32
N ILE A 78 2.19 12.49 4.54
CA ILE A 78 1.35 13.04 5.62
C ILE A 78 2.08 13.21 6.95
N HIS A 79 3.40 13.08 7.03
CA HIS A 79 4.15 13.47 8.23
C HIS A 79 4.38 15.00 8.26
N PRO A 80 4.17 15.70 9.40
CA PRO A 80 3.64 15.20 10.66
C PRO A 80 2.16 14.78 10.56
N TYR A 81 1.82 13.64 11.18
CA TYR A 81 0.53 12.98 10.99
C TYR A 81 -0.65 13.81 11.50
N PRO A 82 -1.76 13.91 10.74
CA PRO A 82 -3.00 14.48 11.26
C PRO A 82 -3.56 13.67 12.44
N ASP A 83 -4.14 14.35 13.44
CA ASP A 83 -4.63 13.72 14.67
C ASP A 83 -5.77 12.70 14.44
N ASP A 84 -6.55 12.91 13.38
CA ASP A 84 -7.73 12.14 13.05
C ASP A 84 -7.47 11.00 12.05
N VAL A 85 -6.21 10.78 11.66
CA VAL A 85 -5.79 9.65 10.84
C VAL A 85 -5.29 8.50 11.72
N LEU A 86 -5.82 7.30 11.48
CA LEU A 86 -5.38 6.04 12.03
C LEU A 86 -4.64 5.24 10.96
N ILE A 87 -3.37 4.93 11.20
CA ILE A 87 -2.59 4.04 10.34
C ILE A 87 -2.62 2.64 10.94
N ALA A 88 -3.18 1.68 10.21
CA ALA A 88 -3.19 0.27 10.55
C ALA A 88 -2.10 -0.44 9.73
N THR A 89 -1.05 -0.92 10.40
CA THR A 89 0.03 -1.70 9.76
C THR A 89 -0.01 -3.17 10.18
N LYS A 90 0.78 -3.99 9.49
CA LYS A 90 0.88 -5.44 9.67
C LYS A 90 2.36 -5.82 9.69
N ALA A 91 2.71 -6.76 10.55
CA ALA A 91 4.06 -7.31 10.69
C ALA A 91 4.02 -8.84 10.72
N GLY A 92 5.18 -9.48 10.56
CA GLY A 92 5.33 -10.94 10.67
C GLY A 92 5.28 -11.72 9.36
N LEU A 93 5.23 -11.04 8.21
CA LEU A 93 5.36 -11.67 6.90
C LEU A 93 6.76 -11.43 6.32
N THR A 94 7.58 -12.47 6.29
CA THR A 94 8.89 -12.41 5.61
C THR A 94 8.69 -12.43 4.10
N ARG A 95 9.25 -11.42 3.42
CA ARG A 95 9.23 -11.29 1.96
C ARG A 95 10.51 -11.88 1.37
N ASN A 96 10.52 -13.21 1.21
CA ASN A 96 11.69 -14.00 0.77
C ASN A 96 12.21 -13.69 -0.64
N GLY A 97 11.42 -12.96 -1.42
CA GLY A 97 11.77 -12.49 -2.74
C GLY A 97 10.57 -12.56 -3.68
N PRO A 98 10.63 -11.87 -4.82
CA PRO A 98 9.57 -11.92 -5.82
C PRO A 98 9.41 -13.38 -6.29
N ASP A 99 8.17 -13.88 -6.31
CA ASP A 99 7.80 -15.27 -6.66
C ASP A 99 8.45 -16.38 -5.84
N VAL A 100 8.94 -16.08 -4.62
CA VAL A 100 9.51 -17.07 -3.70
C VAL A 100 8.51 -17.41 -2.61
N ILE A 101 8.18 -18.70 -2.48
CA ILE A 101 7.36 -19.23 -1.40
C ILE A 101 8.16 -20.21 -0.54
N GLU A 102 7.79 -20.32 0.73
CA GLU A 102 8.27 -21.38 1.61
C GLU A 102 7.37 -22.61 1.47
N THR A 103 7.99 -23.78 1.34
CA THR A 103 7.33 -25.09 1.27
C THR A 103 7.96 -26.04 2.28
N ASP A 104 7.37 -27.22 2.45
CA ASP A 104 7.96 -28.32 3.23
C ASP A 104 9.33 -28.79 2.67
N GLN A 105 9.60 -28.52 1.39
CA GLN A 105 10.88 -28.80 0.73
C GLN A 105 11.87 -27.62 0.75
N GLY A 106 11.53 -26.54 1.46
CA GLY A 106 12.30 -25.30 1.52
C GLY A 106 11.78 -24.22 0.57
N MET A 107 12.63 -23.24 0.28
CA MET A 107 12.26 -22.07 -0.54
C MET A 107 12.18 -22.44 -2.03
N VAL A 108 11.04 -22.17 -2.65
CA VAL A 108 10.77 -22.46 -4.06
C VAL A 108 10.46 -21.17 -4.81
N ARG A 109 11.14 -20.95 -5.95
CA ARG A 109 10.81 -19.89 -6.90
C ARG A 109 9.79 -20.42 -7.91
N LEU A 110 8.59 -19.84 -7.91
CA LEU A 110 7.48 -20.26 -8.77
C LEU A 110 7.68 -19.90 -10.25
N GLY A 111 8.61 -19.00 -10.56
CA GLY A 111 8.92 -18.55 -11.93
C GLY A 111 7.78 -17.72 -12.55
N PRO A 112 7.81 -17.44 -13.87
CA PRO A 112 6.92 -16.48 -14.54
C PRO A 112 5.42 -16.88 -14.58
N LYS A 113 5.06 -18.04 -14.02
CA LYS A 113 3.65 -18.45 -13.82
C LYS A 113 3.08 -17.95 -12.49
N ALA A 114 3.91 -17.38 -11.62
CA ALA A 114 3.48 -16.76 -10.39
C ALA A 114 2.66 -15.50 -10.69
N TRP A 115 1.59 -15.29 -9.92
CA TRP A 115 0.71 -14.14 -10.06
C TRP A 115 0.85 -13.21 -8.86
N PRO A 116 1.00 -11.89 -9.07
CA PRO A 116 1.35 -11.22 -10.34
C PRO A 116 2.83 -11.42 -10.69
N PRO A 117 3.20 -11.58 -11.97
CA PRO A 117 4.60 -11.70 -12.38
C PRO A 117 5.33 -10.38 -12.09
N VAL A 118 6.54 -10.50 -11.55
CA VAL A 118 7.34 -9.39 -10.98
C VAL A 118 8.57 -9.10 -11.84
N ASP A 119 8.56 -9.57 -13.09
CA ASP A 119 9.66 -9.50 -14.04
C ASP A 119 9.21 -9.26 -15.49
N ALA A 120 8.34 -8.26 -15.73
CA ALA A 120 8.03 -7.82 -17.10
C ALA A 120 9.06 -6.82 -17.68
N ARG A 121 10.37 -7.07 -17.52
CA ARG A 121 11.38 -6.36 -18.36
C ARG A 121 11.26 -6.68 -19.85
N ASN A 122 10.28 -7.50 -20.24
CA ASN A 122 9.85 -7.71 -21.61
C ASN A 122 8.36 -7.33 -21.74
N THR A 123 8.07 -6.08 -22.12
CA THR A 123 7.06 -5.65 -23.12
C THR A 123 6.67 -4.16 -22.99
N CYS A 124 7.63 -3.24 -23.18
CA CYS A 124 7.45 -1.97 -23.91
C CYS A 124 8.79 -1.20 -23.84
N GLY A 125 9.65 -1.31 -24.87
CA GLY A 125 10.83 -0.46 -24.94
C GLY A 125 12.07 -1.00 -25.65
N SER A 126 12.19 -2.30 -25.92
CA SER A 126 13.25 -2.80 -26.81
C SER A 126 12.88 -2.48 -28.27
N ARG A 127 13.10 -1.23 -28.66
CA ARG A 127 13.35 -0.89 -30.06
C ARG A 127 14.79 -1.33 -30.44
N PRO A 128 15.00 -1.74 -31.70
CA PRO A 128 16.22 -2.42 -32.16
C PRO A 128 17.51 -1.64 -31.94
#